data_AF-A0A924I592-F1
#
_entry.id   AF-A0A924I592-F1
#
_cell.length_a   1.000
_cell.length_b   1.000
_cell.length_c   1.000
_cell.angle_alpha   90.00
_cell.angle_beta   90.00
_cell.angle_gamma   90.00
#
_symmetry.space_group_name_H-M   'P 1'
#
loop_
_entity.id
_entity.type
_entity.pdbx_description
1 polymer ?
#
loop_
_entity_poly.entity_id
_entity_poly.type
_entity_poly.pdbx_seq_one_letter_code
_entity_poly.pdbx_strand_id
1 'polypeptide(L)'
;MSNQAVFLGYLRRAALPAVCILLIGYFVSHAVVGPTGVFAWKEYKAERKTLEAQAIASAESRAAIERQVKLLDPRKVDPDLADELVRKNLNVVKPDEVIVPLDPK
;
A
#
# COMPACT_ATOMS: atom_id res chain seq x y z
N MET A 1 -31.36 -12.50 61.72
CA MET A 1 -30.18 -11.70 61.28
C MET A 1 -29.05 -12.57 60.70
N SER A 2 -29.27 -13.84 60.34
CA SER A 2 -28.19 -14.73 59.86
C SER A 2 -27.97 -14.74 58.34
N ASN A 3 -28.97 -14.37 57.52
CA ASN A 3 -28.83 -14.43 56.06
C ASN A 3 -27.84 -13.39 55.49
N GLN A 4 -27.64 -12.25 56.16
CA GLN A 4 -26.70 -11.22 55.67
C GLN A 4 -25.23 -11.67 55.81
N ALA A 5 -24.88 -12.35 56.91
CA ALA A 5 -23.52 -12.85 57.12
C ALA A 5 -23.16 -13.99 56.16
N VAL A 6 -24.13 -14.87 55.87
CA VAL A 6 -23.99 -15.95 54.90
C VAL A 6 -23.86 -15.41 53.48
N PHE A 7 -24.69 -14.42 53.12
CA PHE A 7 -24.61 -13.75 51.82
C PHE A 7 -23.28 -13.02 51.59
N LEU A 8 -22.76 -12.35 52.63
CA LEU A 8 -21.46 -11.67 52.57
C LEU A 8 -20.30 -12.67 52.37
N GLY A 9 -20.41 -13.88 52.93
CA GLY A 9 -19.47 -14.98 52.70
C GLY A 9 -19.48 -15.48 51.25
N TYR A 10 -20.66 -15.62 50.64
CA TYR A 10 -20.80 -15.99 49.22
C TYR A 10 -20.28 -14.88 48.29
N LEU A 11 -20.58 -13.62 48.57
CA LEU A 11 -20.12 -12.47 47.79
C LEU A 11 -18.58 -12.38 47.78
N ARG A 12 -17.95 -12.64 48.93
CA ARG A 12 -16.49 -12.62 49.08
C ARG A 12 -15.80 -13.78 48.36
N ARG A 13 -16.46 -14.95 48.25
CA ARG A 13 -16.01 -16.08 47.41
C ARG A 13 -16.23 -15.83 45.92
N ALA A 14 -17.31 -15.14 45.54
CA ALA A 14 -17.65 -14.83 44.16
C ALA A 14 -16.89 -13.61 43.60
N ALA A 15 -16.31 -12.77 44.46
CA ALA A 15 -15.56 -11.59 44.05
C ALA A 15 -14.37 -11.93 43.14
N LEU A 16 -13.61 -12.98 43.46
CA LEU A 16 -12.44 -13.38 42.71
C LEU A 16 -12.78 -13.87 41.28
N PRO A 17 -13.72 -14.82 41.07
CA PRO A 17 -14.13 -15.21 39.72
C PRO A 17 -14.82 -14.07 38.96
N ALA A 18 -15.57 -13.19 39.63
CA ALA A 18 -16.17 -12.02 38.97
C ALA A 18 -15.12 -11.06 38.40
N VAL A 19 -14.05 -10.78 39.16
CA VAL A 19 -12.92 -9.96 38.67
C VAL A 19 -12.22 -10.66 37.51
N CYS A 20 -12.02 -11.97 37.56
CA CYS A 20 -11.43 -12.71 36.44
C CYS A 20 -12.27 -12.58 35.16
N ILE A 21 -13.60 -12.70 35.25
CA ILE A 21 -14.49 -12.55 34.10
C ILE A 21 -14.42 -11.13 33.53
N LEU A 22 -14.39 -10.10 34.39
CA LEU A 22 -14.24 -8.71 33.96
C LEU A 22 -12.91 -8.47 33.25
N LEU A 23 -11.81 -9.03 33.76
CA LEU A 23 -10.50 -8.94 33.11
C LEU A 23 -10.50 -9.64 31.75
N ILE A 24 -11.07 -10.84 31.65
CA ILE A 24 -11.20 -11.56 30.38
C ILE A 24 -12.00 -10.71 29.38
N GLY A 25 -13.14 -10.16 29.80
CA GLY A 25 -13.97 -9.30 28.95
C GLY A 25 -13.21 -8.05 28.48
N TYR A 26 -12.41 -7.44 29.35
CA TYR A 26 -11.55 -6.30 29.02
C TYR A 26 -10.51 -6.68 27.96
N PHE A 27 -9.76 -7.77 28.19
CA PHE A 27 -8.75 -8.23 27.24
C PHE A 27 -9.35 -8.65 25.90
N VAL A 28 -10.50 -9.33 25.89
CA VAL A 28 -11.19 -9.70 24.64
C VAL A 28 -11.64 -8.45 23.89
N SER A 29 -12.28 -7.50 24.57
CA SER A 29 -12.73 -6.24 23.95
C SER A 29 -11.55 -5.45 23.39
N HIS A 30 -10.44 -5.40 24.12
CA HIS A 30 -9.22 -4.71 23.69
C HIS A 30 -8.44 -5.45 22.59
N ALA A 31 -8.53 -6.79 22.53
CA ALA A 31 -7.96 -7.59 21.43
C ALA A 31 -8.79 -7.48 20.15
N VAL A 32 -10.08 -7.15 20.27
CA VAL A 32 -10.96 -6.94 19.12
C VAL A 32 -10.83 -5.51 18.60
N VAL A 33 -11.00 -4.51 19.47
CA VAL A 33 -11.09 -3.07 19.11
C VAL A 33 -9.74 -2.34 19.21
N GLY A 34 -8.72 -2.94 19.82
CA GLY A 34 -7.43 -2.29 20.02
C GLY A 34 -6.62 -2.10 18.72
N PRO A 35 -5.57 -1.28 18.79
CA PRO A 35 -4.74 -0.91 17.63
C PRO A 35 -4.00 -2.09 16.98
N THR A 36 -3.76 -3.18 17.71
CA THR A 36 -3.21 -4.45 17.17
C THR A 36 -4.26 -5.54 17.04
N GLY A 37 -5.54 -5.18 17.14
CA GLY A 37 -6.65 -6.12 17.18
C GLY A 37 -7.02 -6.70 15.82
N VAL A 38 -7.95 -7.66 15.86
CA VAL A 38 -8.42 -8.39 14.66
C VAL A 38 -8.99 -7.46 13.59
N PHE A 39 -9.59 -6.34 13.98
CA PHE A 39 -10.07 -5.33 13.03
C PHE A 39 -8.94 -4.58 12.33
N ALA A 40 -7.92 -4.13 13.09
CA ALA A 40 -6.75 -3.45 12.52
C ALA A 40 -5.96 -4.36 11.58
N TRP A 41 -5.88 -5.67 11.86
CA TRP A 41 -5.22 -6.64 10.99
C TRP A 41 -5.79 -6.68 9.56
N LYS A 42 -7.11 -6.51 9.39
CA LYS A 42 -7.73 -6.47 8.06
C LYS A 42 -7.31 -5.23 7.28
N GLU A 43 -7.27 -4.09 7.97
CA GLU A 43 -6.89 -2.80 7.37
C GLU A 43 -5.41 -2.79 7.00
N TYR A 44 -4.52 -3.27 7.89
CA TYR A 44 -3.11 -3.45 7.59
C TYR A 44 -2.86 -4.38 6.39
N LYS A 45 -3.65 -5.46 6.25
CA LYS A 45 -3.52 -6.36 5.10
C LYS A 45 -3.93 -5.69 3.80
N ALA A 46 -4.96 -4.84 3.82
CA ALA A 46 -5.39 -4.07 2.66
C ALA A 46 -4.36 -3.00 2.29
N GLU A 47 -3.86 -2.25 3.27
CA GLU A 47 -2.84 -1.22 3.09
C GLU A 47 -1.51 -1.80 2.59
N ARG A 48 -1.10 -2.96 3.10
CA ARG A 48 0.07 -3.66 2.55
C ARG A 48 -0.10 -4.01 1.07
N LYS A 49 -1.28 -4.47 0.67
CA LYS A 49 -1.54 -4.82 -0.74
C LYS A 49 -1.51 -3.58 -1.65
N THR A 50 -2.01 -2.45 -1.18
CA THR A 50 -1.97 -1.19 -1.96
C THR A 50 -0.54 -0.66 -2.07
N LEU A 51 0.24 -0.70 -0.99
CA LEU A 51 1.65 -0.30 -1.00
C LEU A 51 2.50 -1.22 -1.89
N GLU A 52 2.29 -2.53 -1.85
CA GLU A 52 2.97 -3.49 -2.74
C GLU A 52 2.63 -3.21 -4.22
N ALA A 53 1.38 -2.91 -4.53
CA ALA A 53 0.98 -2.55 -5.90
C ALA A 53 1.65 -1.24 -6.38
N GLN A 54 1.72 -0.22 -5.51
CA GLN A 54 2.40 1.04 -5.83
C GLN A 54 3.91 0.83 -6.03
N ALA A 55 4.54 -0.02 -5.22
CA ALA A 55 5.95 -0.35 -5.36
C ALA A 55 6.24 -1.01 -6.71
N ILE A 56 5.39 -1.96 -7.14
CA ILE A 56 5.53 -2.63 -8.45
C ILE A 56 5.39 -1.61 -9.58
N ALA A 57 4.36 -0.75 -9.56
CA ALA A 57 4.16 0.26 -10.60
C ALA A 57 5.34 1.25 -10.69
N SER A 58 5.92 1.63 -9.54
CA SER A 58 7.10 2.49 -9.50
C SER A 58 8.35 1.78 -10.04
N ALA A 59 8.52 0.50 -9.74
CA ALA A 59 9.62 -0.32 -10.25
C ALA A 59 9.55 -0.49 -11.78
N GLU A 60 8.36 -0.73 -12.33
CA GLU A 60 8.16 -0.81 -13.78
C GLU A 60 8.48 0.51 -14.49
N SER A 61 8.03 1.63 -13.92
CA SER A 61 8.33 2.97 -14.44
C SER A 61 9.84 3.26 -14.44
N ARG A 62 10.53 2.91 -13.35
CA ARG A 62 11.99 3.02 -13.26
C ARG A 62 12.69 2.16 -14.31
N ALA A 63 12.29 0.90 -14.45
CA ALA A 63 12.87 -0.01 -15.43
C ALA A 63 12.66 0.48 -16.88
N ALA A 64 11.52 1.08 -17.20
CA ALA A 64 11.27 1.66 -18.51
C ALA A 64 12.21 2.83 -18.82
N ILE A 65 12.41 3.74 -17.86
CA ILE A 65 13.32 4.87 -18.00
C ILE A 65 14.77 4.39 -18.08
N GLU A 66 15.18 3.44 -17.24
CA GLU A 66 16.53 2.86 -17.29
C GLU A 66 16.85 2.23 -18.64
N ARG A 67 15.89 1.56 -19.28
CA ARG A 67 16.06 1.05 -20.65
C ARG A 67 16.27 2.18 -21.65
N GLN A 68 15.48 3.25 -21.58
CA GLN A 68 15.64 4.41 -22.47
C GLN A 68 17.00 5.08 -22.26
N VAL A 69 17.41 5.31 -21.00
CA VAL A 69 18.73 5.87 -20.68
C VAL A 69 19.85 5.00 -21.23
N LYS A 70 19.73 3.66 -21.11
CA LYS A 70 20.71 2.73 -21.67
C LYS A 70 20.80 2.81 -23.20
N LEU A 71 19.68 2.99 -23.88
CA LEU A 71 19.64 3.17 -25.34
C LEU A 71 20.21 4.53 -25.77
N LEU A 72 20.24 5.51 -24.86
CA LEU A 72 20.82 6.83 -25.07
C LEU A 72 22.25 6.97 -24.50
N ASP A 73 22.94 5.87 -24.18
CA ASP A 73 24.32 5.92 -23.70
C ASP A 73 25.22 6.59 -24.76
N PRO A 74 25.96 7.67 -24.44
CA PRO A 74 26.83 8.37 -25.38
C PRO A 74 27.87 7.49 -26.09
N ARG A 75 28.23 6.35 -25.49
CA ARG A 75 29.19 5.40 -26.07
C ARG A 75 28.59 4.52 -27.17
N LYS A 76 27.27 4.31 -27.15
CA LYS A 76 26.55 3.50 -28.13
C LYS A 76 25.07 3.89 -28.17
N VAL A 77 24.81 5.09 -28.67
CA VAL A 77 23.44 5.62 -28.82
C VAL A 77 22.70 4.86 -29.91
N ASP A 78 21.43 4.53 -29.66
CA ASP A 78 20.51 4.03 -30.68
C ASP A 78 20.06 5.22 -31.56
N PRO A 79 20.45 5.24 -32.86
CA PRO A 79 20.16 6.36 -33.74
C PRO A 79 18.66 6.53 -34.00
N ASP A 80 17.88 5.44 -34.01
CA ASP A 80 16.44 5.49 -34.31
C ASP A 80 15.69 6.12 -33.14
N LEU A 81 16.00 5.70 -31.90
CA LEU A 81 15.42 6.28 -30.69
C LEU A 81 15.81 7.76 -30.53
N ALA A 82 17.07 8.10 -30.84
CA ALA A 82 17.52 9.49 -30.77
C ALA A 82 16.79 10.37 -31.79
N ASP A 83 16.61 9.89 -33.03
CA ASP A 83 15.90 10.59 -34.09
C ASP A 83 14.41 10.76 -33.74
N GLU A 84 13.75 9.73 -33.20
CA GLU A 84 12.36 9.80 -32.73
C GLU A 84 12.21 10.88 -31.63
N LEU A 85 13.10 10.91 -30.64
CA LEU A 85 13.05 11.89 -29.55
C LEU A 85 13.30 13.32 -30.01
N VAL A 86 14.21 13.50 -30.97
CA VAL A 86 14.51 14.81 -31.57
C VAL A 86 13.29 15.33 -32.33
N ARG A 87 12.67 14.51 -33.19
CA ARG A 87 11.46 14.88 -33.91
C ARG A 87 10.29 15.16 -32.97
N LYS A 88 10.08 14.31 -31.96
CA LYS A 88 8.96 14.43 -31.02
C LYS A 88 9.06 15.67 -30.12
N ASN A 89 10.25 15.98 -29.61
CA ASN A 89 10.41 17.06 -28.62
C ASN A 89 10.78 18.41 -29.24
N LEU A 90 11.53 18.41 -30.34
CA LEU A 90 12.02 19.63 -30.97
C LEU A 90 11.23 19.98 -32.24
N ASN A 91 10.35 19.09 -32.70
CA ASN A 91 9.56 19.25 -33.93
C ASN A 91 10.42 19.63 -35.14
N VAL A 92 11.64 19.08 -35.20
CA VAL A 92 12.59 19.27 -36.29
C VAL A 92 12.46 18.13 -37.29
N VAL A 93 12.70 18.44 -38.56
CA VAL A 93 12.63 17.54 -39.70
C VAL A 93 13.86 17.80 -40.56
N LYS A 94 14.43 16.76 -41.19
CA LYS A 94 15.60 16.98 -42.03
C LYS A 94 15.24 17.78 -43.30
N PRO A 95 16.18 18.56 -43.87
CA PRO A 95 15.91 19.36 -45.06
C PRO A 95 15.40 18.57 -46.29
N ASP A 96 15.67 17.27 -46.34
CA ASP A 96 15.31 16.35 -47.43
C ASP A 96 14.02 15.55 -47.18
N GLU A 97 13.32 15.80 -46.07
CA GLU A 97 12.12 15.06 -45.69
C GLU A 97 10.81 15.80 -46.03
N VAL A 98 9.81 15.05 -46.49
CA VAL A 98 8.49 15.58 -46.89
C VAL A 98 7.43 15.22 -45.85
N ILE A 99 6.71 16.22 -45.34
CA ILE A 99 5.62 16.03 -44.38
C ILE A 99 4.34 15.67 -45.14
N VAL A 100 3.79 14.49 -44.87
CA VAL A 100 2.49 14.07 -45.40
C VAL A 100 1.42 14.33 -44.33
N PRO A 101 0.52 15.32 -44.52
CA PRO A 101 -0.60 15.53 -43.61
C PRO A 101 -1.57 14.35 -43.68
N LEU A 102 -1.99 13.85 -42.53
CA LEU A 102 -3.02 12.81 -42.43
C LEU A 102 -4.39 13.50 -42.36
N ASP A 103 -5.35 13.01 -43.14
CA ASP A 103 -6.71 13.54 -43.13
C ASP A 103 -7.32 13.40 -41.71
N PRO A 104 -7.93 14.47 -41.16
CA PRO A 104 -8.61 14.39 -39.89
C PRO A 104 -9.81 13.46 -40.02
N LYS A 105 -9.87 12.47 -39.12
CA LYS A 105 -10.96 11.49 -39.05
C LYS A 105 -12.09 11.98 -38.17
#